data_AF-A0A432GR35-F1
#
_entry.id   AF-A0A432GR35-F1
#
_cell.length_a   1.000
_cell.length_b   1.000
_cell.length_c   1.000
_cell.angle_alpha   90.00
_cell.angle_beta   90.00
_cell.angle_gamma   90.00
#
_symmetry.space_group_name_H-M   'P 1'
#
loop_
_entity.id
_entity.type
_entity.pdbx_description
1 polymer ?
#
loop_
_entity_poly.entity_id
_entity_poly.type
_entity_poly.pdbx_seq_one_letter_code
_entity_poly.pdbx_strand_id
1 'polypeptide(L)'
;MKIVEREFGPATMKLETGRMAKQANGSVLVTYGDTVVLVAATAAKGSGTGADFFPLSVFYVEKGYAAGRIPGGFLKREARLSDSETLISRIIDRPLRPAFEDNYLAETMIAATVLSHDLIHPSDVAAMNGASAALAISDIPFHNPLGGVRVGRIDGKFVTNPSPEQLEVSELNIFMAASKDAILMVEGEAVGVSEEIMLDALWYGQEAVLPIIEMQEELMKSVGKKKRTVDVPVVDSELKSKVEAITPKRLNEALRIKDKIERYERLDTLKDEIKNEILGDSPDANSAKELSQIFADIKKDEMRTRLIKDQIRIDGRKPTEIRPITCEIKVLPRTHGSALFTRGETQALAVTTLGAREDEKMIESLEGISFKRFMLHYNFPSFSVGEARPPRGPGRREIGHGTLAERGLTPVMPTKAEFPYTIRLVSEILESNGSSSMATVCAGSLAMMDAGVPLKEATAGIAMGLISE
;
A
#
# COMPACT_ATOMS: atom_id res chain seq x y z
N MET A 1 4.16 -22.97 25.97
CA MET A 1 3.06 -22.47 25.11
C MET A 1 2.42 -21.32 25.84
N LYS A 2 2.15 -20.20 25.17
CA LYS A 2 1.49 -19.03 25.77
C LYS A 2 0.32 -18.61 24.89
N ILE A 3 -0.77 -18.21 25.54
CA ILE A 3 -2.02 -17.76 24.93
C ILE A 3 -2.40 -16.43 25.59
N VAL A 4 -2.90 -15.50 24.78
CA VAL A 4 -3.63 -14.30 25.20
C VAL A 4 -4.90 -14.22 24.36
N GLU A 5 -6.06 -14.01 24.97
CA GLU A 5 -7.36 -13.96 24.28
C GLU A 5 -8.27 -12.89 24.88
N ARG A 6 -9.06 -12.22 24.04
CA ARG A 6 -10.06 -11.20 24.43
C ARG A 6 -11.18 -11.15 23.41
N GLU A 7 -12.33 -10.62 23.82
CA GLU A 7 -13.38 -10.21 22.89
C GLU A 7 -12.88 -9.05 22.02
N PHE A 8 -13.07 -9.16 20.71
CA PHE A 8 -12.66 -8.17 19.72
C PHE A 8 -13.68 -8.10 18.59
N GLY A 9 -14.47 -7.03 18.54
CA GLY A 9 -15.60 -6.95 17.62
C GLY A 9 -16.63 -8.05 17.88
N PRO A 10 -17.06 -8.83 16.88
CA PRO A 10 -18.10 -9.86 17.03
C PRO A 10 -17.67 -11.17 17.70
N ALA A 11 -16.38 -11.40 17.95
CA ALA A 11 -15.90 -12.68 18.47
C ALA A 11 -14.64 -12.56 19.31
N THR A 12 -14.29 -13.66 19.99
CA THR A 12 -13.01 -13.80 20.69
C THR A 12 -11.86 -13.89 19.68
N MET A 13 -10.84 -13.04 19.84
CA MET A 13 -9.55 -13.21 19.19
C MET A 13 -8.55 -13.83 20.17
N LYS A 14 -7.78 -14.79 19.69
CA LYS A 14 -6.79 -15.54 20.46
C LYS A 14 -5.44 -15.53 19.75
N LEU A 15 -4.39 -15.15 20.47
CA LEU A 15 -3.00 -15.16 20.02
C LEU A 15 -2.24 -16.26 20.76
N GLU A 16 -1.80 -17.29 20.03
CA GLU A 16 -1.06 -18.43 20.58
C GLU A 16 0.37 -18.48 20.03
N THR A 17 1.36 -18.74 20.89
CA THR A 17 2.75 -18.97 20.47
C THR A 17 3.45 -20.12 21.22
N GLY A 18 4.54 -20.63 20.64
CA GLY A 18 5.40 -21.68 21.18
C GLY A 18 5.01 -23.11 20.80
N ARG A 19 3.89 -23.31 20.08
CA ARG A 19 3.47 -24.63 19.57
C ARG A 19 3.91 -24.88 18.12
N MET A 20 3.63 -23.94 17.21
CA MET A 20 3.88 -24.07 15.76
C MET A 20 5.03 -23.17 15.28
N ALA A 21 5.68 -23.54 14.17
CA ALA A 21 6.73 -22.77 13.50
C ALA A 21 7.87 -22.27 14.42
N LYS A 22 8.33 -23.12 15.35
CA LYS A 22 9.29 -22.75 16.42
C LYS A 22 10.68 -22.31 15.93
N GLN A 23 11.02 -22.60 14.68
CA GLN A 23 12.29 -22.19 14.06
C GLN A 23 12.27 -20.75 13.53
N ALA A 24 11.10 -20.13 13.40
CA ALA A 24 11.00 -18.74 12.99
C ALA A 24 11.56 -17.79 14.07
N ASN A 25 11.92 -16.56 13.66
CA ASN A 25 12.30 -15.51 14.60
C ASN A 25 11.14 -15.20 15.55
N GLY A 26 9.91 -15.16 15.03
CA GLY A 26 8.68 -15.16 15.81
C GLY A 26 7.56 -15.83 15.04
N SER A 27 6.62 -16.45 15.76
CA SER A 27 5.44 -17.07 15.16
C SER A 27 4.25 -17.02 16.10
N VAL A 28 3.08 -16.74 15.52
CA VAL A 28 1.81 -16.64 16.24
C VAL A 28 0.74 -17.34 15.43
N LEU A 29 -0.03 -18.21 16.09
CA LEU A 29 -1.26 -18.76 15.57
C LEU A 29 -2.40 -17.87 16.09
N VAL A 30 -3.07 -17.19 15.17
CA VAL A 30 -4.22 -16.34 15.46
C VAL A 30 -5.49 -17.14 15.19
N THR A 31 -6.40 -17.13 16.16
CA THR A 31 -7.76 -17.65 15.99
C THR A 31 -8.74 -16.51 16.22
N TYR A 32 -9.66 -16.29 15.28
CA TYR A 32 -10.70 -15.28 15.39
C TYR A 32 -12.03 -15.90 14.98
N GLY A 33 -12.90 -16.18 15.96
CA GLY A 33 -13.96 -17.17 15.76
C GLY A 33 -13.35 -18.53 15.42
N ASP A 34 -13.78 -19.12 14.30
CA ASP A 34 -13.23 -20.38 13.78
C ASP A 34 -12.23 -20.14 12.63
N THR A 35 -11.98 -18.89 12.25
CA THR A 35 -10.92 -18.53 11.31
C THR A 35 -9.55 -18.58 11.97
N VAL A 36 -8.61 -19.34 11.39
CA VAL A 36 -7.27 -19.61 11.94
C VAL A 36 -6.19 -19.24 10.94
N VAL A 37 -5.25 -18.37 11.36
CA VAL A 37 -4.12 -17.92 10.54
C VAL A 37 -2.82 -18.17 11.29
N LEU A 38 -1.90 -18.92 10.68
CA LEU A 38 -0.52 -19.05 11.19
C LEU A 38 0.34 -17.97 10.56
N VAL A 39 0.96 -17.14 11.39
CA VAL A 39 1.89 -16.11 10.94
C VAL A 39 3.29 -16.38 11.47
N ALA A 40 4.28 -16.37 10.57
CA ALA A 40 5.69 -16.53 10.90
C ALA A 40 6.51 -15.36 10.34
N ALA A 41 7.29 -14.72 11.20
CA ALA A 41 8.26 -13.70 10.85
C ALA A 41 9.67 -14.30 10.90
N THR A 42 10.42 -14.10 9.82
CA THR A 42 11.82 -14.54 9.70
C THR A 42 12.68 -13.40 9.23
N ALA A 43 13.94 -13.38 9.67
CA ALA A 43 14.93 -12.41 9.23
C ALA A 43 16.31 -13.06 9.06
N ALA A 44 17.06 -12.57 8.08
CA ALA A 44 18.49 -12.86 7.97
C ALA A 44 19.23 -12.45 9.25
N LYS A 45 20.41 -13.03 9.49
CA LYS A 45 21.23 -12.69 10.68
C LYS A 45 21.78 -11.26 10.55
N GLY A 46 21.96 -10.58 11.68
CA GLY A 46 22.47 -9.21 11.75
C GLY A 46 21.42 -8.14 11.43
N SER A 47 21.89 -6.92 11.19
CA SER A 47 21.10 -5.72 10.85
C SER A 47 20.98 -5.47 9.34
N GLY A 48 21.73 -6.19 8.50
CA GLY A 48 21.76 -5.97 7.04
C GLY A 48 22.65 -4.82 6.58
N THR A 49 23.63 -4.42 7.40
CA THR A 49 24.62 -3.39 7.07
C THR A 49 25.18 -3.56 5.66
N GLY A 50 25.13 -2.50 4.87
CA GLY A 50 25.63 -2.46 3.49
C GLY A 50 24.55 -2.58 2.42
N ALA A 51 23.34 -3.05 2.73
CA ALA A 51 22.21 -2.98 1.81
C ALA A 51 21.83 -1.52 1.48
N ASP A 52 21.16 -1.31 0.34
CA ASP A 52 20.72 0.02 -0.10
C ASP A 52 19.27 0.34 0.30
N PHE A 53 18.48 -0.69 0.61
CA PHE A 53 17.09 -0.57 1.01
C PHE A 53 16.68 -1.72 1.92
N PHE A 54 15.62 -1.51 2.71
CA PHE A 54 15.07 -2.53 3.59
C PHE A 54 14.25 -3.58 2.80
N PRO A 55 14.71 -4.84 2.69
CA PRO A 55 14.02 -5.88 1.93
C PRO A 55 12.98 -6.58 2.80
N LEU A 56 11.83 -5.93 3.00
CA LEU A 56 10.65 -6.55 3.60
C LEU A 56 9.78 -7.21 2.52
N SER A 57 9.48 -8.50 2.70
CA SER A 57 8.54 -9.25 1.88
C SER A 57 7.41 -9.83 2.73
N VAL A 58 6.17 -9.44 2.42
CA VAL A 58 4.98 -10.01 3.06
C VAL A 58 4.23 -10.90 2.07
N PHE A 59 3.79 -12.06 2.55
CA PHE A 59 2.97 -13.03 1.84
C PHE A 59 1.80 -13.44 2.71
N TYR A 60 0.59 -13.17 2.23
CA TYR A 60 -0.64 -13.75 2.72
C TYR A 60 -1.08 -14.82 1.73
N VAL A 61 -1.39 -16.01 2.23
CA VAL A 61 -1.74 -17.19 1.42
C VAL A 61 -2.96 -17.88 1.99
N GLU A 62 -3.96 -18.07 1.13
CA GLU A 62 -5.14 -18.88 1.41
C GLU A 62 -4.92 -20.31 0.95
N LYS A 63 -5.39 -21.27 1.74
CA LYS A 63 -5.31 -22.68 1.41
C LYS A 63 -6.70 -23.21 1.16
N GLY A 64 -6.92 -23.92 0.06
CA GLY A 64 -8.25 -24.46 -0.26
C GLY A 64 -8.81 -25.34 0.85
N TYR A 65 -7.93 -26.07 1.54
CA TYR A 65 -8.31 -26.89 2.69
C TYR A 65 -8.84 -26.08 3.88
N ALA A 66 -8.55 -24.77 3.98
CA ALA A 66 -9.03 -23.93 5.06
C ALA A 66 -10.56 -23.82 5.06
N ALA A 67 -11.18 -23.97 3.90
CA ALA A 67 -12.63 -24.06 3.71
C ALA A 67 -13.10 -25.48 3.29
N GLY A 68 -12.25 -26.51 3.47
CA GLY A 68 -12.59 -27.89 3.09
C GLY A 68 -12.69 -28.14 1.59
N ARG A 69 -11.99 -27.35 0.76
CA ARG A 69 -12.10 -27.40 -0.72
C ARG A 69 -10.78 -27.82 -1.38
N ILE A 70 -10.90 -28.51 -2.52
CA ILE A 70 -9.77 -28.78 -3.42
C ILE A 70 -9.71 -27.64 -4.45
N PRO A 71 -8.53 -27.03 -4.70
CA PRO A 71 -8.40 -25.97 -5.70
C PRO A 71 -8.93 -26.38 -7.09
N GLY A 72 -9.70 -25.52 -7.74
CA GLY A 72 -10.41 -25.79 -8.99
C GLY A 72 -9.52 -25.90 -10.22
N GLY A 73 -8.40 -25.17 -10.25
CA GLY A 73 -7.47 -25.14 -11.40
C GLY A 73 -6.93 -26.51 -11.84
N PHE A 74 -6.41 -26.60 -13.07
CA PHE A 74 -5.94 -27.86 -13.66
C PHE A 74 -4.93 -28.62 -12.78
N LEU A 75 -4.05 -27.88 -12.09
CA LEU A 75 -3.01 -28.45 -11.22
C LEU A 75 -3.53 -28.95 -9.86
N LYS A 76 -4.77 -28.63 -9.47
CA LYS A 76 -5.36 -28.98 -8.16
C LYS A 76 -4.48 -28.59 -6.96
N ARG A 77 -3.78 -27.47 -7.09
CA ARG A 77 -2.80 -26.95 -6.13
C ARG A 77 -2.76 -25.42 -6.19
N GLU A 78 -2.63 -24.76 -5.04
CA GLU A 78 -2.41 -23.31 -5.00
C GLU A 78 -1.05 -22.97 -5.64
N ALA A 79 -1.05 -22.01 -6.56
CA ALA A 79 0.13 -21.65 -7.36
C ALA A 79 0.56 -20.20 -7.06
N ARG A 80 0.36 -19.29 -8.01
CA ARG A 80 0.59 -17.85 -7.80
C ARG A 80 -0.49 -17.28 -6.88
N LEU A 81 -0.12 -16.23 -6.14
CA LEU A 81 -1.10 -15.45 -5.37
C LEU A 81 -2.19 -14.92 -6.30
N SER A 82 -3.42 -15.00 -5.83
CA SER A 82 -4.56 -14.29 -6.39
C SER A 82 -4.42 -12.77 -6.20
N ASP A 83 -5.29 -12.02 -6.87
CA ASP A 83 -5.36 -10.57 -6.68
C ASP A 83 -5.70 -10.23 -5.22
N SER A 84 -6.64 -10.97 -4.61
CA SER A 84 -7.04 -10.80 -3.20
C SER A 84 -5.85 -11.04 -2.25
N GLU A 85 -5.16 -12.17 -2.39
CA GLU A 85 -3.99 -12.47 -1.56
C GLU A 85 -2.86 -11.44 -1.73
N THR A 86 -2.67 -10.92 -2.94
CA THR A 86 -1.72 -9.86 -3.22
C THR A 86 -2.11 -8.54 -2.54
N LEU A 87 -3.40 -8.19 -2.55
CA LEU A 87 -3.92 -6.99 -1.89
C LEU A 87 -3.79 -7.09 -0.37
N ILE A 88 -4.15 -8.24 0.23
CA ILE A 88 -4.03 -8.46 1.67
C ILE A 88 -2.55 -8.43 2.08
N SER A 89 -1.66 -9.05 1.29
CA SER A 89 -0.20 -8.95 1.52
C SER A 89 0.27 -7.49 1.57
N ARG A 90 -0.27 -6.62 0.71
CA ARG A 90 0.04 -5.18 0.70
C ARG A 90 -0.57 -4.42 1.87
N ILE A 91 -1.79 -4.77 2.27
CA ILE A 91 -2.48 -4.20 3.44
C ILE A 91 -1.67 -4.46 4.72
N ILE A 92 -1.02 -5.62 4.82
CA ILE A 92 -0.14 -5.97 5.95
C ILE A 92 1.23 -5.27 5.83
N ASP A 93 1.82 -5.23 4.64
CA ASP A 93 3.14 -4.63 4.39
C ASP A 93 3.18 -3.12 4.71
N ARG A 94 2.20 -2.38 4.19
CA ARG A 94 2.13 -0.91 4.26
C ARG A 94 2.28 -0.32 5.67
N PRO A 95 1.52 -0.76 6.69
CA PRO A 95 1.65 -0.24 8.05
C PRO A 95 2.91 -0.74 8.76
N LEU A 96 3.37 -1.97 8.48
CA LEU A 96 4.53 -2.55 9.17
C LEU A 96 5.84 -1.93 8.69
N ARG A 97 6.00 -1.69 7.38
CA ARG A 97 7.25 -1.20 6.77
C ARG A 97 7.83 0.06 7.44
N PRO A 98 7.07 1.13 7.72
CA PRO A 98 7.60 2.31 8.40
C PRO A 98 7.80 2.14 9.91
N ALA A 99 7.37 1.03 10.51
CA ALA A 99 7.42 0.79 11.95
C ALA A 99 8.68 0.01 12.40
N PHE A 100 9.57 -0.36 11.48
CA PHE A 100 10.87 -0.93 11.81
C PHE A 100 11.83 0.17 12.27
N GLU A 101 12.78 -0.19 13.14
CA GLU A 101 13.85 0.71 13.56
C GLU A 101 14.68 1.21 12.36
N ASP A 102 15.01 2.51 12.37
CA ASP A 102 15.84 3.12 11.32
C ASP A 102 17.16 2.37 11.15
N ASN A 103 17.64 2.28 9.90
CA ASN A 103 18.84 1.53 9.50
C ASN A 103 18.76 0.00 9.64
N TYR A 104 17.62 -0.57 10.03
CA TYR A 104 17.41 -2.00 9.91
C TYR A 104 17.15 -2.40 8.45
N LEU A 105 18.11 -3.10 7.85
CA LEU A 105 18.11 -3.48 6.44
C LEU A 105 18.24 -5.00 6.22
N ALA A 106 18.13 -5.81 7.26
CA ALA A 106 18.21 -7.26 7.10
C ALA A 106 16.98 -7.77 6.35
N GLU A 107 17.20 -8.68 5.40
CA GLU A 107 16.11 -9.33 4.66
C GLU A 107 15.12 -9.95 5.63
N THR A 108 13.87 -9.50 5.55
CA THR A 108 12.81 -9.86 6.48
C THR A 108 11.60 -10.35 5.71
N MET A 109 11.08 -11.51 6.09
CA MET A 109 9.92 -12.12 5.47
C MET A 109 8.83 -12.39 6.50
N ILE A 110 7.59 -12.10 6.12
CA ILE A 110 6.39 -12.42 6.89
C ILE A 110 5.51 -13.31 6.03
N ALA A 111 5.22 -14.51 6.51
CA ALA A 111 4.30 -15.44 5.89
C ALA A 111 3.08 -15.64 6.78
N ALA A 112 1.91 -15.20 6.30
CA ALA A 112 0.61 -15.43 6.90
C ALA A 112 -0.14 -16.48 6.07
N THR A 113 -0.40 -17.65 6.66
CA THR A 113 -1.10 -18.75 5.99
C THR A 113 -2.43 -19.00 6.68
N VAL A 114 -3.52 -18.89 5.93
CA VAL A 114 -4.87 -19.24 6.41
C VAL A 114 -4.97 -20.76 6.46
N LEU A 115 -5.17 -21.30 7.66
CA LEU A 115 -5.26 -22.74 7.93
C LEU A 115 -6.69 -23.23 8.07
N SER A 116 -7.59 -22.36 8.53
CA SER A 116 -9.03 -22.62 8.64
C SER A 116 -9.78 -21.30 8.45
N HIS A 117 -10.96 -21.34 7.83
CA HIS A 117 -11.77 -20.16 7.56
C HIS A 117 -13.25 -20.50 7.75
N ASP A 118 -13.93 -19.70 8.57
CA ASP A 118 -15.35 -19.91 8.92
C ASP A 118 -16.33 -19.15 8.02
N LEU A 119 -15.79 -18.39 7.06
CA LEU A 119 -16.52 -17.57 6.08
C LEU A 119 -17.30 -16.40 6.72
N ILE A 120 -17.05 -16.11 7.99
CA ILE A 120 -17.71 -15.05 8.74
C ILE A 120 -16.68 -14.02 9.21
N HIS A 121 -15.59 -14.49 9.82
CA HIS A 121 -14.60 -13.62 10.44
C HIS A 121 -13.45 -13.29 9.49
N PRO A 122 -13.02 -12.02 9.44
CA PRO A 122 -12.02 -11.56 8.48
C PRO A 122 -10.62 -12.13 8.76
N SER A 123 -10.12 -12.95 7.85
CA SER A 123 -8.78 -13.54 7.89
C SER A 123 -7.65 -12.54 7.63
N ASP A 124 -7.91 -11.44 6.93
CA ASP A 124 -6.97 -10.34 6.74
C ASP A 124 -6.69 -9.55 8.02
N VAL A 125 -7.73 -9.31 8.84
CA VAL A 125 -7.61 -8.74 10.19
C VAL A 125 -6.80 -9.67 11.10
N ALA A 126 -7.10 -10.98 11.09
CA ALA A 126 -6.33 -11.95 11.84
C ALA A 126 -4.85 -12.00 11.40
N ALA A 127 -4.59 -11.93 10.09
CA ALA A 127 -3.25 -11.95 9.53
C ALA A 127 -2.45 -10.69 9.88
N MET A 128 -3.05 -9.49 9.81
CA MET A 128 -2.38 -8.24 10.18
C MET A 128 -1.97 -8.23 11.66
N ASN A 129 -2.90 -8.60 12.54
CA ASN A 129 -2.63 -8.68 13.98
C ASN A 129 -1.60 -9.77 14.31
N GLY A 130 -1.67 -10.92 13.62
CA GLY A 130 -0.67 -11.99 13.76
C GLY A 130 0.72 -11.61 13.27
N ALA A 131 0.82 -10.84 12.18
CA ALA A 131 2.09 -10.34 11.66
C ALA A 131 2.78 -9.39 12.63
N SER A 132 2.02 -8.42 13.15
CA SER A 132 2.52 -7.52 14.19
C SER A 132 2.92 -8.30 15.46
N ALA A 133 2.08 -9.23 15.93
CA ALA A 133 2.37 -10.03 17.11
C ALA A 133 3.64 -10.89 16.94
N ALA A 134 3.79 -11.53 15.78
CA ALA A 134 4.96 -12.36 15.45
C ALA A 134 6.25 -11.52 15.41
N LEU A 135 6.22 -10.32 14.84
CA LEU A 135 7.34 -9.38 14.89
C LEU A 135 7.63 -8.92 16.32
N ALA A 136 6.60 -8.57 17.09
CA ALA A 136 6.72 -8.09 18.46
C ALA A 136 7.40 -9.11 19.38
N ILE A 137 7.06 -10.40 19.29
CA ILE A 137 7.70 -11.45 20.11
C ILE A 137 9.07 -11.90 19.57
N SER A 138 9.44 -11.52 18.35
CA SER A 138 10.71 -11.90 17.73
C SER A 138 11.89 -11.05 18.22
N ASP A 139 13.10 -11.43 17.79
CA ASP A 139 14.31 -10.63 17.97
C ASP A 139 14.49 -9.54 16.90
N ILE A 140 13.57 -9.41 15.93
CA ILE A 140 13.58 -8.38 14.88
C ILE A 140 13.22 -7.02 15.51
N PRO A 141 13.91 -5.91 15.16
CA PRO A 141 13.77 -4.59 15.81
C PRO A 141 12.47 -3.87 15.41
N PHE A 142 11.37 -4.43 15.90
CA PHE A 142 10.01 -3.93 15.80
C PHE A 142 9.49 -3.80 17.24
N HIS A 143 9.37 -2.56 17.70
CA HIS A 143 9.19 -2.24 19.13
C HIS A 143 7.76 -1.95 19.51
N ASN A 144 6.98 -1.38 18.58
CA ASN A 144 5.62 -0.92 18.83
C ASN A 144 4.65 -1.78 18.03
N PRO A 145 3.91 -2.69 18.67
CA PRO A 145 2.88 -3.46 18.00
C PRO A 145 1.83 -2.58 17.35
N LEU A 146 1.41 -2.97 16.15
CA LEU A 146 0.29 -2.38 15.44
C LEU A 146 -0.92 -3.30 15.55
N GLY A 147 -2.10 -2.74 15.54
CA GLY A 147 -3.33 -3.51 15.37
C GLY A 147 -3.99 -3.21 14.03
N GLY A 148 -4.75 -4.19 13.54
CA GLY A 148 -5.57 -4.08 12.34
C GLY A 148 -7.04 -4.28 12.67
N VAL A 149 -7.92 -3.51 12.03
CA VAL A 149 -9.37 -3.60 12.22
C VAL A 149 -10.09 -3.22 10.93
N ARG A 150 -11.28 -3.79 10.72
CA ARG A 150 -12.22 -3.39 9.67
C ARG A 150 -13.39 -2.63 10.31
N VAL A 151 -13.78 -1.52 9.71
CA VAL A 151 -14.91 -0.69 10.13
C VAL A 151 -15.95 -0.70 9.02
N GLY A 152 -17.19 -1.03 9.39
CA GLY A 152 -18.39 -0.86 8.58
C GLY A 152 -19.32 0.19 9.19
N ARG A 153 -20.36 0.58 8.44
CA ARG A 153 -21.44 1.45 8.94
C ARG A 153 -22.79 0.96 8.46
N ILE A 154 -23.65 0.57 9.39
CA ILE A 154 -24.96 -0.05 9.14
C ILE A 154 -25.99 0.72 9.95
N ASP A 155 -27.07 1.15 9.31
CA ASP A 155 -28.12 1.97 9.92
C ASP A 155 -27.56 3.17 10.70
N GLY A 156 -26.54 3.83 10.11
CA GLY A 156 -25.87 4.99 10.69
C GLY A 156 -24.87 4.69 11.83
N LYS A 157 -24.72 3.42 12.24
CA LYS A 157 -23.83 3.00 13.35
C LYS A 157 -22.57 2.33 12.85
N PHE A 158 -21.43 2.67 13.44
CA PHE A 158 -20.17 1.98 13.15
C PHE A 158 -20.13 0.58 13.77
N VAL A 159 -19.57 -0.37 13.03
CA VAL A 159 -19.44 -1.77 13.42
C VAL A 159 -17.99 -2.22 13.20
N THR A 160 -17.38 -2.78 14.24
CA THR A 160 -16.06 -3.42 14.17
C THR A 160 -16.16 -4.80 13.53
N ASN A 161 -15.29 -5.08 12.57
CA ASN A 161 -15.14 -6.35 11.86
C ASN A 161 -16.48 -6.96 11.41
N PRO A 162 -17.28 -6.22 10.61
CA PRO A 162 -18.55 -6.71 10.11
C PRO A 162 -18.36 -8.00 9.31
N SER A 163 -19.35 -8.90 9.42
CA SER A 163 -19.45 -10.12 8.60
C SER A 163 -19.70 -9.78 7.12
N PRO A 164 -19.51 -10.73 6.18
CA PRO A 164 -19.83 -10.52 4.77
C PRO A 164 -21.27 -10.05 4.53
N GLU A 165 -22.26 -10.66 5.20
CA GLU A 165 -23.68 -10.25 5.10
C GLU A 165 -23.91 -8.81 5.57
N GLN A 166 -23.22 -8.41 6.64
CA GLN A 166 -23.26 -7.05 7.15
C GLN A 166 -22.60 -6.04 6.19
N LEU A 167 -21.54 -6.44 5.50
CA LEU A 167 -20.87 -5.61 4.50
C LEU A 167 -21.72 -5.37 3.26
N GLU A 168 -22.62 -6.29 2.88
CA GLU A 168 -23.54 -6.10 1.74
C GLU A 168 -24.48 -4.91 1.93
N VAL A 169 -24.83 -4.59 3.18
CA VAL A 169 -25.70 -3.46 3.55
C VAL A 169 -24.95 -2.30 4.19
N SER A 170 -23.61 -2.34 4.20
CA SER A 170 -22.77 -1.32 4.82
C SER A 170 -22.52 -0.14 3.87
N GLU A 171 -22.59 1.08 4.40
CA GLU A 171 -22.29 2.31 3.64
C GLU A 171 -20.78 2.49 3.38
N LEU A 172 -19.94 1.87 4.20
CA LEU A 172 -18.48 1.92 4.11
C LEU A 172 -17.85 0.58 4.49
N ASN A 173 -16.67 0.34 3.96
CA ASN A 173 -15.86 -0.83 4.27
C ASN A 173 -14.39 -0.42 4.33
N ILE A 174 -13.92 -0.09 5.53
CA ILE A 174 -12.59 0.49 5.75
C ILE A 174 -11.75 -0.50 6.56
N PHE A 175 -10.68 -0.98 5.97
CA PHE A 175 -9.60 -1.61 6.72
C PHE A 175 -8.62 -0.53 7.18
N MET A 176 -8.24 -0.56 8.44
CA MET A 176 -7.21 0.32 8.98
C MET A 176 -6.22 -0.42 9.86
N ALA A 177 -4.99 0.09 9.89
CA ALA A 177 -3.95 -0.37 10.78
C ALA A 177 -3.31 0.83 11.50
N ALA A 178 -3.11 0.66 12.80
CA ALA A 178 -2.72 1.74 13.70
C ALA A 178 -1.81 1.25 14.83
N SER A 179 -1.01 2.18 15.37
CA SER A 179 -0.39 2.07 16.68
C SER A 179 -1.33 2.64 17.74
N LYS A 180 -0.89 2.69 19.00
CA LYS A 180 -1.66 3.35 20.08
C LYS A 180 -1.94 4.82 19.79
N ASP A 181 -0.99 5.49 19.13
CA ASP A 181 -0.96 6.95 19.05
C ASP A 181 -1.30 7.46 17.65
N ALA A 182 -1.24 6.62 16.61
CA ALA A 182 -1.41 7.06 15.24
C ALA A 182 -2.00 5.98 14.33
N ILE A 183 -2.79 6.42 13.36
CA ILE A 183 -3.24 5.60 12.21
C ILE A 183 -2.12 5.61 11.18
N LEU A 184 -1.61 4.44 10.79
CA LEU A 184 -0.52 4.32 9.81
C LEU A 184 -1.05 4.02 8.40
N MET A 185 -2.19 3.33 8.30
CA MET A 185 -2.70 2.89 7.01
C MET A 185 -4.22 2.79 7.03
N VAL A 186 -4.83 3.29 5.96
CA VAL A 186 -6.26 3.20 5.66
C VAL A 186 -6.41 2.69 4.24
N GLU A 187 -7.32 1.75 4.04
CA GLU A 187 -7.71 1.21 2.75
C GLU A 187 -9.19 0.84 2.80
N GLY A 188 -10.01 1.39 1.90
CA GLY A 188 -11.43 1.10 1.94
C GLY A 188 -12.20 1.63 0.74
N GLU A 189 -13.50 1.41 0.81
CA GLU A 189 -14.50 1.90 -0.14
C GLU A 189 -15.71 2.42 0.64
N ALA A 190 -16.46 3.32 0.01
CA ALA A 190 -17.68 3.86 0.59
C ALA A 190 -18.66 4.27 -0.50
N VAL A 191 -19.94 4.30 -0.15
CA VAL A 191 -21.03 4.64 -1.07
C VAL A 191 -21.70 5.92 -0.59
N GLY A 192 -21.29 7.07 -1.15
CA GLY A 192 -21.96 8.35 -0.93
C GLY A 192 -21.89 8.90 0.51
N VAL A 193 -20.82 8.59 1.26
CA VAL A 193 -20.62 9.10 2.63
C VAL A 193 -19.91 10.47 2.61
N SER A 194 -20.22 11.33 3.60
CA SER A 194 -19.52 12.61 3.77
C SER A 194 -18.10 12.43 4.34
N GLU A 195 -17.27 13.47 4.21
CA GLU A 195 -15.94 13.51 4.81
C GLU A 195 -15.98 13.42 6.35
N GLU A 196 -17.02 13.99 6.98
CA GLU A 196 -17.22 13.92 8.43
C GLU A 196 -17.44 12.48 8.90
N ILE A 197 -18.33 11.73 8.22
CA ILE A 197 -18.58 10.31 8.51
C ILE A 197 -17.32 9.48 8.28
N MET A 198 -16.57 9.77 7.22
CA MET A 198 -15.29 9.11 6.95
C MET A 198 -14.30 9.34 8.10
N LEU A 199 -14.17 10.57 8.59
CA LEU A 199 -13.28 10.91 9.70
C LEU A 199 -13.72 10.23 11.01
N ASP A 200 -15.01 10.24 11.31
CA ASP A 200 -15.57 9.56 12.48
C ASP A 200 -15.30 8.05 12.45
N ALA A 201 -15.38 7.42 11.27
CA ALA A 201 -15.04 6.01 11.10
C ALA A 201 -13.57 5.72 11.42
N LEU A 202 -12.65 6.64 11.09
CA LEU A 202 -11.23 6.52 11.40
C LEU A 202 -10.98 6.62 12.91
N TRP A 203 -11.65 7.55 13.60
CA TRP A 203 -11.52 7.67 15.06
C TRP A 203 -12.12 6.51 15.80
N TYR A 204 -13.31 6.06 15.37
CA TYR A 204 -13.92 4.83 15.90
C TYR A 204 -12.97 3.63 15.77
N GLY A 205 -12.36 3.45 14.59
CA GLY A 205 -11.44 2.34 14.39
C GLY A 205 -10.10 2.49 15.16
N GLN A 206 -9.61 3.72 15.39
CA GLN A 206 -8.45 3.97 16.25
C GLN A 206 -8.72 3.52 17.68
N GLU A 207 -9.91 3.78 18.21
CA GLU A 207 -10.30 3.31 19.55
C GLU A 207 -10.49 1.79 19.56
N ALA A 208 -11.17 1.24 18.55
CA ALA A 208 -11.49 -0.18 18.45
C ALA A 208 -10.24 -1.07 18.39
N VAL A 209 -9.10 -0.56 17.92
CA VAL A 209 -7.86 -1.33 17.75
C VAL A 209 -7.02 -1.44 19.04
N LEU A 210 -7.28 -0.63 20.07
CA LEU A 210 -6.46 -0.60 21.28
C LEU A 210 -6.42 -1.95 22.02
N PRO A 211 -7.55 -2.66 22.23
CA PRO A 211 -7.53 -3.94 22.93
C PRO A 211 -6.62 -4.99 22.29
N ILE A 212 -6.53 -5.01 20.95
CA ILE A 212 -5.67 -5.97 20.25
C ILE A 212 -4.19 -5.61 20.33
N ILE A 213 -3.85 -4.31 20.40
CA ILE A 213 -2.47 -3.88 20.65
C ILE A 213 -2.04 -4.31 22.06
N GLU A 214 -2.90 -4.11 23.06
CA GLU A 214 -2.62 -4.52 24.45
C GLU A 214 -2.38 -6.03 24.58
N MET A 215 -3.14 -6.87 23.84
CA MET A 215 -2.91 -8.31 23.81
C MET A 215 -1.52 -8.65 23.27
N GLN A 216 -1.08 -7.96 22.22
CA GLN A 216 0.25 -8.16 21.64
C GLN A 216 1.35 -7.74 22.60
N GLU A 217 1.18 -6.63 23.32
CA GLU A 217 2.11 -6.19 24.35
C GLU A 217 2.19 -7.17 25.53
N GLU A 218 1.05 -7.72 25.96
CA GLU A 218 1.01 -8.76 27.00
C GLU A 218 1.79 -10.00 26.55
N LEU A 219 1.57 -10.43 25.30
CA LEU A 219 2.30 -11.55 24.73
C LEU A 219 3.81 -11.25 24.65
N MET A 220 4.19 -10.08 24.13
CA MET A 220 5.57 -9.60 24.04
C MET A 220 6.26 -9.54 25.40
N LYS A 221 5.60 -9.03 26.45
CA LYS A 221 6.15 -9.00 27.82
C LYS A 221 6.39 -10.42 28.37
N SER A 222 5.54 -11.37 28.01
CA SER A 222 5.59 -12.72 28.57
C SER A 222 6.60 -13.65 27.88
N VAL A 223 6.79 -13.53 26.56
CA VAL A 223 7.60 -14.47 25.75
C VAL A 223 8.49 -13.81 24.71
N GLY A 224 8.53 -12.47 24.66
CA GLY A 224 9.30 -11.73 23.68
C GLY A 224 10.79 -11.97 23.79
N LYS A 225 11.44 -12.14 22.64
CA LYS A 225 12.90 -12.25 22.56
C LYS A 225 13.53 -10.86 22.72
N LYS A 226 14.77 -10.82 23.22
CA LYS A 226 15.58 -9.60 23.21
C LYS A 226 15.74 -9.14 21.76
N LYS A 227 15.42 -7.87 21.49
CA LYS A 227 15.63 -7.25 20.18
C LYS A 227 17.12 -7.25 19.83
N ARG A 228 17.45 -7.62 18.60
CA ARG A 228 18.82 -7.52 18.09
C ARG A 228 19.22 -6.06 17.98
N THR A 229 20.52 -5.80 18.07
CA THR A 229 21.08 -4.47 17.88
C THR A 229 21.06 -4.10 16.40
N VAL A 230 20.67 -2.88 16.09
CA VAL A 230 20.79 -2.31 14.75
C VAL A 230 22.11 -1.55 14.69
N ASP A 231 23.01 -2.00 13.82
CA ASP A 231 24.26 -1.30 13.57
C ASP A 231 23.95 -0.02 12.79
N VAL A 232 24.18 1.12 13.41
CA VAL A 232 24.06 2.43 12.75
C VAL A 232 25.40 2.75 12.09
N PRO A 233 25.42 3.12 10.79
CA PRO A 233 26.64 3.58 10.14
C PRO A 233 27.24 4.77 10.91
N VAL A 234 28.55 4.72 11.19
CA VAL A 234 29.26 5.86 11.75
C VAL A 234 29.32 6.93 10.68
N VAL A 235 28.71 8.09 10.96
CA VAL A 235 28.78 9.26 10.08
C VAL A 235 30.04 10.04 10.42
N ASP A 236 30.91 10.25 9.44
CA ASP A 236 32.04 11.14 9.52
C ASP A 236 31.53 12.59 9.65
N SER A 237 31.70 13.16 10.84
CA SER A 237 31.30 14.52 11.16
C SER A 237 32.00 15.58 10.30
N GLU A 238 33.25 15.32 9.88
CA GLU A 238 34.00 16.23 9.04
C GLU A 238 33.45 16.21 7.60
N LEU A 239 33.20 15.01 7.07
CA LEU A 239 32.57 14.84 5.76
C LEU A 239 31.19 15.51 5.73
N LYS A 240 30.35 15.23 6.74
CA LYS A 240 29.03 15.85 6.88
C LYS A 240 29.12 17.38 6.89
N SER A 241 30.01 17.94 7.69
CA SER A 241 30.21 19.40 7.78
C SER A 241 30.64 20.01 6.43
N LYS A 242 31.52 19.34 5.69
CA LYS A 242 31.95 19.78 4.35
C LYS A 242 30.79 19.79 3.36
N VAL A 243 29.98 18.72 3.35
CA VAL A 243 28.81 18.61 2.46
C VAL A 243 27.77 19.67 2.82
N GLU A 244 27.44 19.84 4.10
CA GLU A 244 26.46 20.83 4.59
C GLU A 244 26.87 22.28 4.31
N ALA A 245 28.17 22.59 4.26
CA ALA A 245 28.65 23.94 3.97
C ALA A 245 28.35 24.40 2.52
N ILE A 246 28.42 23.49 1.54
CA ILE A 246 28.34 23.84 0.11
C ILE A 246 27.03 23.42 -0.58
N THR A 247 26.37 22.38 -0.07
CA THR A 247 25.22 21.75 -0.74
C THR A 247 23.95 22.60 -0.70
N PRO A 248 23.51 23.16 0.45
CA PRO A 248 22.20 23.80 0.59
C PRO A 248 21.90 24.89 -0.46
N LYS A 249 22.87 25.77 -0.72
CA LYS A 249 22.71 26.87 -1.68
C LYS A 249 22.55 26.36 -3.11
N ARG A 250 23.45 25.47 -3.55
CA ARG A 250 23.44 24.89 -4.90
C ARG A 250 22.20 24.03 -5.13
N LEU A 251 21.78 23.31 -4.10
CA LEU A 251 20.59 22.47 -4.11
C LEU A 251 19.32 23.31 -4.24
N ASN A 252 19.23 24.43 -3.54
CA ASN A 252 18.12 25.37 -3.67
C ASN A 252 17.98 25.94 -5.09
N GLU A 253 19.09 26.19 -5.78
CA GLU A 253 19.07 26.61 -7.19
C GLU A 253 18.53 25.50 -8.10
N ALA A 254 19.02 24.26 -7.94
CA ALA A 254 18.55 23.10 -8.71
C ALA A 254 17.06 22.78 -8.44
N LEU A 255 16.61 22.88 -7.19
CA LEU A 255 15.21 22.65 -6.79
C LEU A 255 14.23 23.72 -7.31
N ARG A 256 14.71 24.80 -7.95
CA ARG A 256 13.84 25.81 -8.60
C ARG A 256 13.53 25.46 -10.05
N ILE A 257 14.21 24.48 -10.65
CA ILE A 257 13.89 23.98 -11.99
C ILE A 257 12.52 23.31 -11.95
N LYS A 258 11.61 23.76 -12.83
CA LYS A 258 10.20 23.31 -12.83
C LYS A 258 10.02 21.97 -13.51
N ASP A 259 10.62 21.80 -14.68
CA ASP A 259 10.56 20.56 -15.45
C ASP A 259 11.16 19.39 -14.66
N LYS A 260 10.49 18.23 -14.66
CA LYS A 260 10.93 17.08 -13.88
C LYS A 260 12.25 16.49 -14.38
N ILE A 261 12.41 16.34 -15.69
CA ILE A 261 13.55 15.66 -16.30
C ILE A 261 14.79 16.53 -16.13
N GLU A 262 14.68 17.81 -16.50
CA GLU A 262 15.76 18.80 -16.35
C GLU A 262 16.21 18.92 -14.88
N ARG A 263 15.25 18.94 -13.94
CA ARG A 263 15.56 18.99 -12.51
C ARG A 263 16.31 17.74 -12.05
N TYR A 264 15.92 16.56 -12.49
CA TYR A 264 16.60 15.32 -12.10
C TYR A 264 18.01 15.24 -12.67
N GLU A 265 18.20 15.55 -13.95
CA GLU A 265 19.52 15.61 -14.57
C GLU A 265 20.45 16.60 -13.85
N ARG A 266 19.94 17.79 -13.50
CA ARG A 266 20.73 18.76 -12.73
C ARG A 266 21.07 18.26 -11.33
N LEU A 267 20.14 17.62 -10.63
CA LEU A 267 20.36 17.10 -9.28
C LEU A 267 21.39 15.96 -9.27
N ASP A 268 21.35 15.08 -10.27
CA ASP A 268 22.33 14.00 -10.42
C ASP A 268 23.71 14.56 -10.75
N THR A 269 23.78 15.52 -11.68
CA THR A 269 25.04 16.20 -12.02
C THR A 269 25.60 16.96 -10.82
N LEU A 270 24.74 17.65 -10.04
CA LEU A 270 25.14 18.38 -8.84
C LEU A 270 25.71 17.44 -7.77
N LYS A 271 25.11 16.27 -7.61
CA LYS A 271 25.59 15.25 -6.69
C LYS A 271 26.99 14.78 -7.09
N ASP A 272 27.21 14.52 -8.37
CA ASP A 272 28.52 14.11 -8.89
C ASP A 272 29.57 15.23 -8.78
N GLU A 273 29.20 16.49 -9.04
CA GLU A 273 30.06 17.66 -8.82
C GLU A 273 30.53 17.75 -7.36
N ILE A 274 29.60 17.66 -6.39
CA ILE A 274 29.90 17.73 -4.96
C ILE A 274 30.75 16.55 -4.52
N LYS A 275 30.45 15.36 -5.04
CA LYS A 275 31.23 14.15 -4.78
C LYS A 275 32.68 14.31 -5.23
N ASN A 276 32.91 14.81 -6.43
CA ASN A 276 34.26 15.03 -6.96
C ASN A 276 34.99 16.17 -6.23
N GLU A 277 34.28 17.24 -5.84
CA GLU A 277 34.86 18.37 -5.11
C GLU A 277 35.34 17.98 -3.70
N ILE A 278 34.58 17.15 -2.98
CA ILE A 278 34.88 16.79 -1.59
C ILE A 278 35.81 15.56 -1.50
N LEU A 279 35.60 14.56 -2.36
CA LEU A 279 36.29 13.27 -2.26
C LEU A 279 37.32 13.01 -3.39
N GLY A 280 37.38 13.88 -4.41
CA GLY A 280 38.28 13.73 -5.55
C GLY A 280 37.81 12.69 -6.59
N ASP A 281 38.70 12.37 -7.54
CA ASP A 281 38.38 11.55 -8.73
C ASP A 281 38.28 10.04 -8.47
N SER A 282 38.67 9.55 -7.29
CA SER A 282 38.64 8.12 -6.93
C SER A 282 38.33 7.91 -5.46
N PRO A 283 37.11 8.27 -5.02
CA PRO A 283 36.68 8.09 -3.65
C PRO A 283 36.53 6.62 -3.29
N ASP A 284 36.79 6.27 -2.03
CA ASP A 284 36.40 4.97 -1.53
C ASP A 284 34.87 4.81 -1.55
N ALA A 285 34.40 3.57 -1.71
CA ALA A 285 32.99 3.29 -1.90
C ALA A 285 32.12 3.67 -0.68
N ASN A 286 32.69 3.65 0.52
CA ASN A 286 31.96 3.96 1.75
C ASN A 286 31.72 5.48 1.85
N SER A 287 32.76 6.30 1.69
CA SER A 287 32.63 7.77 1.69
C SER A 287 31.71 8.25 0.59
N ALA A 288 31.73 7.61 -0.59
CA ALA A 288 30.82 7.93 -1.68
C ALA A 288 29.34 7.61 -1.36
N LYS A 289 29.09 6.48 -0.69
CA LYS A 289 27.74 6.09 -0.24
C LYS A 289 27.25 7.01 0.88
N GLU A 290 28.14 7.36 1.81
CA GLU A 290 27.85 8.27 2.90
C GLU A 290 27.51 9.69 2.42
N LEU A 291 28.33 10.27 1.53
CA LEU A 291 28.04 11.56 0.90
C LEU A 291 26.70 11.54 0.16
N SER A 292 26.40 10.44 -0.53
CA SER A 292 25.12 10.27 -1.22
C SER A 292 23.93 10.30 -0.27
N GLN A 293 24.07 9.71 0.92
CA GLN A 293 23.05 9.73 1.97
C GLN A 293 22.89 11.13 2.56
N ILE A 294 24.00 11.78 2.93
CA ILE A 294 23.99 13.16 3.46
C ILE A 294 23.35 14.13 2.45
N PHE A 295 23.69 14.02 1.17
CA PHE A 295 23.08 14.83 0.11
C PHE A 295 21.57 14.58 0.00
N ALA A 296 21.12 13.33 0.14
CA ALA A 296 19.69 12.99 0.11
C ALA A 296 18.94 13.56 1.32
N ASP A 297 19.56 13.55 2.50
CA ASP A 297 18.99 14.11 3.73
C ASP A 297 18.89 15.63 3.65
N ILE A 298 19.95 16.33 3.21
CA ILE A 298 19.92 17.78 2.97
C ILE A 298 18.83 18.12 1.93
N LYS A 299 18.71 17.34 0.85
CA LYS A 299 17.65 17.53 -0.15
C LYS A 299 16.26 17.43 0.45
N LYS A 300 16.03 16.43 1.30
CA LYS A 300 14.75 16.24 2.00
C LYS A 300 14.45 17.45 2.88
N ASP A 301 15.42 17.92 3.65
CA ASP A 301 15.25 19.03 4.59
C ASP A 301 15.04 20.37 3.89
N GLU A 302 15.78 20.66 2.82
CA GLU A 302 15.59 21.86 2.00
C GLU A 302 14.21 21.87 1.33
N MET A 303 13.77 20.73 0.77
CA MET A 303 12.43 20.62 0.19
C MET A 303 11.32 20.85 1.23
N ARG A 304 11.47 20.32 2.44
CA ARG A 304 10.51 20.51 3.54
C ARG A 304 10.50 21.95 4.04
N THR A 305 11.68 22.52 4.30
CA THR A 305 11.86 23.88 4.81
C THR A 305 11.25 24.90 3.86
N ARG A 306 11.50 24.76 2.55
CA ARG A 306 10.94 25.64 1.54
C ARG A 306 9.41 25.58 1.47
N LEU A 307 8.82 24.38 1.57
CA LEU A 307 7.36 24.27 1.57
C LEU A 307 6.75 24.93 2.81
N ILE A 308 7.34 24.72 4.00
CA ILE A 308 6.83 25.26 5.26
C ILE A 308 6.97 26.78 5.31
N LYS A 309 8.18 27.30 5.04
CA LYS A 309 8.49 28.73 5.17
C LYS A 309 7.93 29.57 4.02
N ASP A 310 8.16 29.13 2.78
CA ASP A 310 7.86 29.94 1.60
C ASP A 310 6.47 29.62 1.02
N GLN A 311 5.80 28.55 1.49
CA GLN A 311 4.51 28.08 0.96
C GLN A 311 4.54 27.86 -0.56
N ILE A 312 5.70 27.45 -1.07
CA ILE A 312 5.95 27.20 -2.49
C ILE A 312 6.51 25.79 -2.66
N ARG A 313 5.89 25.03 -3.57
CA ARG A 313 6.31 23.69 -3.95
C ARG A 313 7.50 23.72 -4.92
N ILE A 314 8.12 22.56 -5.14
CA ILE A 314 9.25 22.39 -6.07
C ILE A 314 8.96 22.85 -7.51
N ASP A 315 7.72 22.75 -7.96
CA ASP A 315 7.28 23.16 -9.30
C ASP A 315 6.75 24.60 -9.34
N GLY A 316 6.87 25.35 -8.24
CA GLY A 316 6.47 26.75 -8.11
C GLY A 316 4.99 26.96 -7.74
N ARG A 317 4.20 25.89 -7.60
CA ARG A 317 2.79 25.97 -7.21
C ARG A 317 2.61 26.26 -5.72
N LYS A 318 1.46 26.82 -5.37
CA LYS A 318 0.99 26.86 -3.97
C LYS A 318 0.52 25.47 -3.50
N PRO A 319 0.44 25.21 -2.18
CA PRO A 319 -0.07 23.94 -1.65
C PRO A 319 -1.48 23.58 -2.13
N THR A 320 -2.35 24.59 -2.32
CA THR A 320 -3.75 24.44 -2.75
C THR A 320 -3.95 24.41 -4.26
N GLU A 321 -2.89 24.65 -5.04
CA GLU A 321 -2.99 24.79 -6.49
C GLU A 321 -2.87 23.43 -7.20
N ILE A 322 -3.81 23.12 -8.09
CA ILE A 322 -3.83 21.89 -8.90
C ILE A 322 -3.07 22.14 -10.21
N ARG A 323 -2.41 21.10 -10.75
CA ARG A 323 -1.75 21.17 -12.06
C ARG A 323 -2.78 21.37 -13.18
N PRO A 324 -2.38 21.91 -14.35
CA PRO A 324 -3.24 21.98 -15.52
C PRO A 324 -3.82 20.60 -15.87
N ILE A 325 -5.11 20.57 -16.23
CA ILE A 325 -5.84 19.35 -16.59
C ILE A 325 -6.32 19.45 -18.03
N THR A 326 -6.10 18.41 -18.82
CA THR A 326 -6.76 18.21 -20.12
C THR A 326 -7.50 16.89 -20.13
N CYS A 327 -8.65 16.89 -20.79
CA CYS A 327 -9.51 15.71 -20.95
C CYS A 327 -9.86 15.59 -22.43
N GLU A 328 -9.54 14.45 -23.03
CA GLU A 328 -9.90 14.13 -24.41
C GLU A 328 -10.67 12.80 -24.41
N ILE A 329 -11.72 12.70 -25.23
CA ILE A 329 -12.53 11.50 -25.40
C ILE A 329 -12.48 11.05 -26.86
N LYS A 330 -12.86 9.80 -27.16
CA LYS A 330 -12.83 9.22 -28.52
C LYS A 330 -11.45 9.29 -29.18
N VAL A 331 -10.40 9.19 -28.38
CA VAL A 331 -9.01 9.22 -28.84
C VAL A 331 -8.63 7.97 -29.65
N LEU A 332 -9.38 6.87 -29.49
CA LEU A 332 -9.22 5.64 -30.28
C LEU A 332 -10.47 5.34 -31.12
N PRO A 333 -10.35 5.13 -32.44
CA PRO A 333 -11.49 5.09 -33.36
C PRO A 333 -12.31 3.78 -33.34
N ARG A 334 -11.78 2.70 -32.77
CA ARG A 334 -12.37 1.34 -32.85
C ARG A 334 -12.74 0.73 -31.51
N THR A 335 -12.36 1.37 -30.40
CA THR A 335 -12.70 0.91 -29.05
C THR A 335 -14.12 1.32 -28.71
N HIS A 336 -14.78 0.61 -27.79
CA HIS A 336 -16.15 0.98 -27.38
C HIS A 336 -16.19 2.36 -26.73
N GLY A 337 -15.22 2.69 -25.87
CA GLY A 337 -14.99 4.05 -25.41
C GLY A 337 -13.54 4.28 -25.00
N SER A 338 -13.05 5.50 -25.16
CA SER A 338 -11.66 5.85 -24.85
C SER A 338 -11.53 7.28 -24.34
N ALA A 339 -10.61 7.49 -23.41
CA ALA A 339 -10.29 8.80 -22.90
C ALA A 339 -8.80 8.96 -22.58
N LEU A 340 -8.24 10.12 -22.89
CA LEU A 340 -6.92 10.55 -22.47
C LEU A 340 -7.08 11.65 -21.41
N PHE A 341 -6.66 11.34 -20.19
CA PHE A 341 -6.66 12.30 -19.08
C PHE A 341 -5.23 12.69 -18.74
N THR A 342 -4.94 13.99 -18.73
CA THR A 342 -3.61 14.52 -18.37
C THR A 342 -3.76 15.53 -17.24
N ARG A 343 -2.95 15.39 -16.18
CA ARG A 343 -2.86 16.35 -15.06
C ARG A 343 -1.40 16.70 -14.79
N GLY A 344 -0.94 17.80 -15.38
CA GLY A 344 0.49 18.10 -15.53
C GLY A 344 1.22 16.91 -16.16
N GLU A 345 2.37 16.51 -15.61
CA GLU A 345 3.17 15.38 -16.11
C GLU A 345 2.66 14.01 -15.61
N THR A 346 1.34 13.79 -15.63
CA THR A 346 0.74 12.50 -15.28
C THR A 346 -0.43 12.24 -16.23
N GLN A 347 -0.31 11.19 -17.03
CA GLN A 347 -1.20 10.91 -18.13
C GLN A 347 -1.67 9.46 -18.11
N ALA A 348 -2.98 9.27 -18.25
CA ALA A 348 -3.62 7.96 -18.31
C ALA A 348 -4.50 7.88 -19.55
N LEU A 349 -4.26 6.87 -20.39
CA LEU A 349 -5.15 6.47 -21.47
C LEU A 349 -6.05 5.34 -20.94
N ALA A 350 -7.34 5.62 -20.82
CA ALA A 350 -8.34 4.65 -20.41
C ALA A 350 -9.15 4.16 -21.60
N VAL A 351 -9.41 2.86 -21.65
CA VAL A 351 -10.19 2.20 -22.70
C VAL A 351 -11.23 1.28 -22.06
N THR A 352 -12.50 1.52 -22.39
CA THR A 352 -13.62 0.71 -21.94
C THR A 352 -13.99 -0.30 -23.03
N THR A 353 -14.19 -1.55 -22.64
CA THR A 353 -14.70 -2.62 -23.50
C THR A 353 -15.95 -3.24 -22.87
N LEU A 354 -17.03 -3.31 -23.64
CA LEU A 354 -18.27 -4.00 -23.27
C LEU A 354 -18.22 -5.45 -23.75
N GLY A 355 -18.69 -6.37 -22.92
CA GLY A 355 -18.75 -7.80 -23.20
C GLY A 355 -20.06 -8.43 -22.73
N ALA A 356 -20.26 -9.69 -23.10
CA ALA A 356 -21.39 -10.51 -22.67
C ALA A 356 -21.13 -11.14 -21.30
N ARG A 357 -22.10 -11.89 -20.78
CA ARG A 357 -21.99 -12.61 -19.50
C ARG A 357 -20.83 -13.61 -19.48
N GLU A 358 -20.53 -14.23 -20.62
CA GLU A 358 -19.43 -15.20 -20.75
C GLU A 358 -18.04 -14.56 -20.53
N ASP A 359 -17.95 -13.23 -20.67
CA ASP A 359 -16.72 -12.46 -20.43
C ASP A 359 -16.55 -12.07 -18.94
N GLU A 360 -17.51 -12.39 -18.06
CA GLU A 360 -17.40 -12.12 -16.62
C GLU A 360 -16.19 -12.89 -16.04
N LYS A 361 -15.36 -12.22 -15.24
CA LYS A 361 -14.20 -12.86 -14.61
C LYS A 361 -14.68 -13.80 -13.52
N MET A 362 -14.49 -15.09 -13.72
CA MET A 362 -14.66 -16.10 -12.67
C MET A 362 -13.59 -15.89 -11.59
N ILE A 363 -14.02 -15.71 -10.35
CA ILE A 363 -13.16 -15.63 -9.17
C ILE A 363 -13.40 -16.87 -8.34
N GLU A 364 -12.33 -17.60 -8.07
CA GLU A 364 -12.33 -18.70 -7.11
C GLU A 364 -11.71 -18.19 -5.81
N SER A 365 -12.51 -18.13 -4.76
CA SER A 365 -12.11 -17.77 -3.39
C SER A 365 -12.42 -18.90 -2.43
N LEU A 366 -12.05 -18.75 -1.15
CA LEU A 366 -12.44 -19.68 -0.08
C LEU A 366 -13.97 -19.85 0.00
N GLU A 367 -14.71 -18.75 -0.10
CA GLU A 367 -16.18 -18.72 -0.02
C GLU A 367 -16.88 -19.46 -1.17
N GLY A 368 -16.31 -19.43 -2.37
CA GLY A 368 -17.02 -19.99 -3.51
C GLY A 368 -16.41 -19.66 -4.85
N ILE A 369 -17.19 -19.92 -5.89
CA ILE A 369 -16.98 -19.36 -7.21
C ILE A 369 -17.93 -18.18 -7.35
N SER A 370 -17.39 -17.01 -7.65
CA SER A 370 -18.16 -15.80 -7.96
C SER A 370 -17.78 -15.26 -9.34
N PHE A 371 -18.61 -14.37 -9.87
CA PHE A 371 -18.39 -13.77 -11.19
C PHE A 371 -18.35 -12.26 -11.06
N LYS A 372 -17.26 -11.69 -11.54
CA LYS A 372 -17.00 -10.26 -11.48
C LYS A 372 -17.27 -9.62 -12.84
N ARG A 373 -18.30 -8.77 -12.86
CA ARG A 373 -18.82 -8.08 -14.06
C ARG A 373 -18.02 -6.83 -14.43
N PHE A 374 -17.53 -6.07 -13.45
CA PHE A 374 -16.69 -4.90 -13.67
C PHE A 374 -15.24 -5.25 -13.36
N MET A 375 -14.35 -5.03 -14.32
CA MET A 375 -12.92 -5.33 -14.17
C MET A 375 -12.12 -4.10 -14.55
N LEU A 376 -11.14 -3.73 -13.72
CA LEU A 376 -10.19 -2.67 -14.02
C LEU A 376 -8.77 -3.23 -14.02
N HIS A 377 -8.08 -3.09 -15.14
CA HIS A 377 -6.67 -3.42 -15.28
C HIS A 377 -5.84 -2.15 -15.40
N TYR A 378 -4.84 -2.01 -14.54
CA TYR A 378 -3.94 -0.87 -14.51
C TYR A 378 -2.56 -1.33 -14.96
N ASN A 379 -1.97 -0.64 -15.94
CA ASN A 379 -0.67 -0.96 -16.51
C ASN A 379 0.30 0.20 -16.29
N PHE A 380 1.51 -0.11 -15.80
CA PHE A 380 2.54 0.89 -15.51
C PHE A 380 3.84 0.58 -16.27
N PRO A 381 3.88 0.87 -17.58
CA PRO A 381 5.05 0.59 -18.39
C PRO A 381 6.23 1.49 -17.97
N SER A 382 7.46 0.99 -18.13
CA SER A 382 8.67 1.69 -17.65
C SER A 382 8.92 3.02 -18.35
N PHE A 383 8.47 3.16 -19.61
CA PHE A 383 8.59 4.42 -20.34
C PHE A 383 7.80 5.57 -19.69
N SER A 384 6.76 5.27 -18.89
CA SER A 384 5.97 6.29 -18.19
C SER A 384 6.76 7.12 -17.18
N VAL A 385 7.92 6.62 -16.77
CA VAL A 385 8.89 7.30 -15.91
C VAL A 385 10.23 7.56 -16.61
N GLY A 386 10.32 7.33 -17.92
CA GLY A 386 11.54 7.52 -18.71
C GLY A 386 12.59 6.42 -18.53
N GLU A 387 12.21 5.23 -18.06
CA GLU A 387 13.16 4.15 -17.80
C GLU A 387 13.04 2.98 -18.79
N ALA A 388 14.16 2.32 -19.07
CA ALA A 388 14.21 1.11 -19.88
C ALA A 388 14.20 -0.14 -18.97
N ARG A 389 13.05 -0.84 -18.89
CA ARG A 389 12.93 -2.14 -18.24
C ARG A 389 12.09 -3.09 -19.11
N PRO A 390 12.45 -4.38 -19.18
CA PRO A 390 11.66 -5.34 -19.96
C PRO A 390 10.24 -5.45 -19.36
N PRO A 391 9.19 -5.51 -20.20
CA PRO A 391 7.84 -5.69 -19.72
C PRO A 391 7.73 -7.05 -19.02
N ARG A 392 7.09 -7.04 -17.85
CA ARG A 392 6.72 -8.25 -17.09
C ARG A 392 5.21 -8.26 -16.90
N GLY A 393 4.66 -9.39 -16.45
CA GLY A 393 3.27 -9.42 -16.01
C GLY A 393 3.01 -8.43 -14.87
N PRO A 394 1.74 -8.12 -14.57
CA PRO A 394 1.38 -7.13 -13.57
C PRO A 394 1.96 -7.49 -12.20
N GLY A 395 2.70 -6.55 -11.61
CA GLY A 395 3.24 -6.67 -10.27
C GLY A 395 2.24 -6.28 -9.19
N ARG A 396 2.67 -6.40 -7.93
CA ARG A 396 1.85 -6.08 -6.75
C ARG A 396 1.33 -4.64 -6.77
N ARG A 397 2.14 -3.69 -7.26
CA ARG A 397 1.78 -2.27 -7.32
C ARG A 397 0.67 -2.02 -8.34
N GLU A 398 0.75 -2.63 -9.53
CA GLU A 398 -0.26 -2.49 -10.56
C GLU A 398 -1.60 -3.08 -10.12
N ILE A 399 -1.59 -4.26 -9.52
CA ILE A 399 -2.80 -4.87 -8.95
C ILE A 399 -3.41 -3.94 -7.88
N GLY A 400 -2.58 -3.44 -6.94
CA GLY A 400 -3.05 -2.52 -5.91
C GLY A 400 -3.65 -1.22 -6.44
N HIS A 401 -2.99 -0.57 -7.41
CA HIS A 401 -3.49 0.66 -8.02
C HIS A 401 -4.74 0.43 -8.87
N GLY A 402 -4.82 -0.71 -9.56
CA GLY A 402 -6.00 -1.12 -10.31
C GLY A 402 -7.20 -1.29 -9.39
N THR A 403 -7.05 -2.04 -8.30
CA THR A 403 -8.12 -2.20 -7.30
C THR A 403 -8.51 -0.88 -6.64
N LEU A 404 -7.55 0.00 -6.32
CA LEU A 404 -7.85 1.32 -5.77
C LEU A 404 -8.74 2.14 -6.71
N ALA A 405 -8.41 2.18 -8.01
CA ALA A 405 -9.22 2.88 -8.99
C ALA A 405 -10.58 2.20 -9.20
N GLU A 406 -10.62 0.87 -9.14
CA GLU A 406 -11.85 0.09 -9.29
C GLU A 406 -12.83 0.38 -8.15
N ARG A 407 -12.34 0.44 -6.90
CA ARG A 407 -13.11 0.83 -5.71
C ARG A 407 -13.68 2.24 -5.84
N GLY A 408 -12.92 3.17 -6.41
CA GLY A 408 -13.39 4.53 -6.65
C GLY A 408 -14.52 4.62 -7.68
N LEU A 409 -14.53 3.73 -8.68
CA LEU A 409 -15.53 3.74 -9.75
C LEU A 409 -16.73 2.85 -9.49
N THR A 410 -16.60 1.80 -8.67
CA THR A 410 -17.65 0.82 -8.42
C THR A 410 -18.96 1.42 -7.89
N PRO A 411 -18.97 2.37 -6.93
CA PRO A 411 -20.21 2.94 -6.38
C PRO A 411 -21.10 3.64 -7.43
N VAL A 412 -20.50 4.19 -8.48
CA VAL A 412 -21.19 4.93 -9.55
C VAL A 412 -21.60 4.03 -10.73
N MET A 413 -21.25 2.75 -10.71
CA MET A 413 -21.60 1.80 -11.76
C MET A 413 -23.12 1.55 -11.79
N PRO A 414 -23.72 1.37 -12.98
CA PRO A 414 -25.11 0.97 -13.10
C PRO A 414 -25.31 -0.46 -12.62
N THR A 415 -26.51 -0.73 -12.09
CA THR A 415 -26.90 -2.08 -11.69
C THR A 415 -26.96 -3.03 -12.90
N LYS A 416 -26.94 -4.34 -12.63
CA LYS A 416 -27.06 -5.35 -13.70
C LYS A 416 -28.41 -5.27 -14.44
N ALA A 417 -29.46 -4.79 -13.78
CA ALA A 417 -30.77 -4.60 -14.38
C ALA A 417 -30.80 -3.41 -15.34
N GLU A 418 -30.11 -2.31 -15.01
CA GLU A 418 -30.03 -1.11 -15.85
C GLU A 418 -29.11 -1.28 -17.06
N PHE A 419 -28.00 -2.01 -16.88
CA PHE A 419 -27.00 -2.18 -17.93
C PHE A 419 -26.42 -3.61 -17.87
N PRO A 420 -26.96 -4.59 -18.63
CA PRO A 420 -26.61 -6.00 -18.46
C PRO A 420 -25.31 -6.43 -19.20
N TYR A 421 -24.31 -5.56 -19.26
CA TYR A 421 -23.03 -5.81 -19.93
C TYR A 421 -21.88 -6.01 -18.95
N THR A 422 -20.98 -6.92 -19.27
CA THR A 422 -19.66 -7.00 -18.63
C THR A 422 -18.82 -5.80 -19.07
N ILE A 423 -18.11 -5.18 -18.13
CA ILE A 423 -17.33 -3.95 -18.39
C ILE A 423 -15.88 -4.21 -18.00
N ARG A 424 -14.99 -4.13 -18.99
CA ARG A 424 -13.54 -4.17 -18.78
C ARG A 424 -12.95 -2.80 -19.08
N LEU A 425 -12.41 -2.16 -18.05
CA LEU A 425 -11.64 -0.93 -18.16
C LEU A 425 -10.14 -1.27 -18.12
N VAL A 426 -9.39 -0.75 -19.08
CA VAL A 426 -7.92 -0.84 -19.08
C VAL A 426 -7.35 0.57 -19.03
N SER A 427 -6.41 0.82 -18.13
CA SER A 427 -5.70 2.09 -18.00
C SER A 427 -4.22 1.90 -18.29
N GLU A 428 -3.75 2.51 -19.36
CA GLU A 428 -2.34 2.61 -19.71
C GLU A 428 -1.77 3.92 -19.17
N ILE A 429 -0.81 3.84 -18.27
CA ILE A 429 -0.11 5.05 -17.78
C ILE A 429 0.96 5.43 -18.78
N LEU A 430 0.82 6.62 -19.37
CA LEU A 430 1.72 7.13 -20.41
C LEU A 430 2.80 8.05 -19.84
N GLU A 431 2.46 8.78 -18.77
CA GLU A 431 3.38 9.64 -18.02
C GLU A 431 3.08 9.55 -16.52
N SER A 432 4.10 9.62 -15.66
CA SER A 432 3.91 9.54 -14.21
C SER A 432 4.81 10.50 -13.42
N ASN A 433 4.17 11.51 -12.82
CA ASN A 433 4.75 12.41 -11.84
C ASN A 433 3.72 12.78 -10.75
N GLY A 434 3.16 11.77 -10.08
CA GLY A 434 2.15 11.95 -9.05
C GLY A 434 1.26 10.72 -8.96
N SER A 435 -0.01 10.90 -8.57
CA SER A 435 -0.96 9.79 -8.52
C SER A 435 -1.53 9.48 -9.90
N SER A 436 -0.96 8.46 -10.52
CA SER A 436 -1.46 7.82 -11.73
C SER A 436 -2.71 6.97 -11.47
N SER A 437 -2.89 6.41 -10.28
CA SER A 437 -4.13 5.69 -9.92
C SER A 437 -5.35 6.62 -9.87
N MET A 438 -5.20 7.85 -9.38
CA MET A 438 -6.28 8.83 -9.42
C MET A 438 -6.52 9.37 -10.84
N ALA A 439 -5.47 9.44 -11.67
CA ALA A 439 -5.65 9.72 -13.11
C ALA A 439 -6.46 8.61 -13.79
N THR A 440 -6.25 7.34 -13.42
CA THR A 440 -7.06 6.20 -13.87
C THR A 440 -8.53 6.33 -13.50
N VAL A 441 -8.87 6.81 -12.30
CA VAL A 441 -10.28 7.06 -11.92
C VAL A 441 -10.91 8.09 -12.87
N CYS A 442 -10.26 9.24 -13.06
CA CYS A 442 -10.77 10.29 -13.95
C CYS A 442 -10.91 9.80 -15.40
N ALA A 443 -9.86 9.18 -15.95
CA ALA A 443 -9.85 8.64 -17.30
C ALA A 443 -10.90 7.54 -17.46
N GLY A 444 -11.06 6.69 -16.44
CA GLY A 444 -12.05 5.60 -16.42
C GLY A 444 -13.49 6.11 -16.46
N SER A 445 -13.80 7.12 -15.66
CA SER A 445 -15.12 7.78 -15.69
C SER A 445 -15.42 8.31 -17.10
N LEU A 446 -14.47 9.01 -17.72
CA LEU A 446 -14.62 9.56 -19.08
C LEU A 446 -14.76 8.47 -20.14
N ALA A 447 -13.91 7.44 -20.12
CA ALA A 447 -13.93 6.36 -21.10
C ALA A 447 -15.19 5.50 -21.00
N MET A 448 -15.77 5.32 -19.80
CA MET A 448 -17.03 4.62 -19.61
C MET A 448 -18.22 5.45 -20.12
N MET A 449 -18.23 6.77 -19.88
CA MET A 449 -19.23 7.67 -20.46
C MET A 449 -19.17 7.67 -21.99
N ASP A 450 -17.97 7.70 -22.57
CA ASP A 450 -17.77 7.60 -24.02
C ASP A 450 -18.29 6.28 -24.61
N ALA A 451 -18.14 5.18 -23.86
CA ALA A 451 -18.69 3.87 -24.22
C ALA A 451 -20.21 3.74 -24.05
N GLY A 452 -20.90 4.79 -23.59
CA GLY A 452 -22.33 4.78 -23.33
C GLY A 452 -22.75 4.01 -22.08
N VAL A 453 -21.82 3.78 -21.13
CA VAL A 453 -22.17 3.23 -19.82
C VAL A 453 -22.96 4.29 -19.03
N PRO A 454 -24.19 4.00 -18.57
CA PRO A 454 -25.00 4.95 -17.81
C PRO A 454 -24.51 5.04 -16.36
N LEU A 455 -23.36 5.69 -16.13
CA LEU A 455 -22.87 5.99 -14.79
C LEU A 455 -23.84 6.90 -14.04
N LYS A 456 -23.97 6.70 -12.72
CA LYS A 456 -24.83 7.55 -11.88
C LYS A 456 -24.35 9.00 -11.86
N GLU A 457 -23.04 9.20 -11.84
CA GLU A 457 -22.38 10.50 -11.83
C GLU A 457 -20.94 10.42 -12.35
N ALA A 458 -20.33 11.57 -12.62
CA ALA A 458 -18.91 11.65 -12.94
C ALA A 458 -18.06 11.46 -11.68
N THR A 459 -16.95 10.73 -11.80
CA THR A 459 -16.05 10.49 -10.66
C THR A 459 -14.65 10.99 -10.97
N ALA A 460 -14.03 11.65 -9.98
CA ALA A 460 -12.67 12.16 -10.07
C ALA A 460 -11.86 11.77 -8.82
N GLY A 461 -10.53 11.80 -8.95
CA GLY A 461 -9.61 11.47 -7.87
C GLY A 461 -8.45 12.45 -7.72
N ILE A 462 -7.99 12.65 -6.48
CA ILE A 462 -6.79 13.41 -6.18
C ILE A 462 -5.99 12.73 -5.06
N ALA A 463 -4.67 12.91 -5.08
CA ALA A 463 -3.79 12.47 -4.02
C ALA A 463 -3.26 13.68 -3.26
N MET A 464 -3.31 13.58 -1.94
CA MET A 464 -2.87 14.63 -1.02
C MET A 464 -1.55 14.20 -0.37
N GLY A 465 -0.75 15.19 0.02
CA GLY A 465 0.46 14.98 0.81
C GLY A 465 0.46 15.94 1.99
N LEU A 466 1.06 15.52 3.10
CA LEU A 466 1.19 16.31 4.32
C LEU A 466 2.68 16.45 4.65
N ILE A 467 3.09 17.67 4.97
CA ILE A 467 4.37 17.94 5.61
C ILE A 467 4.02 18.60 6.94
N SER A 468 4.36 17.93 8.04
CA SER A 468 4.31 18.48 9.40
C SER A 468 5.75 18.66 9.90
N GLU A 469 5.95 19.65 10.77
CA GLU A 469 7.19 19.83 11.54
C GLU A 469 7.49 18.63 12.44
#